data_AF-A0A382FPV5-F1
#
_entry.id   AF-A0A382FPV5-F1
#
_cell.length_a   1.000
_cell.length_b   1.000
_cell.length_c   1.000
_cell.angle_alpha   90.00
_cell.angle_beta   90.00
_cell.angle_gamma   90.00
#
_symmetry.space_group_name_H-M   'P 1'
#
loop_
_entity.id
_entity.type
_entity.pdbx_description
1 polymer ?
#
loop_
_entity_poly.entity_id
_entity_poly.type
_entity_poly.pdbx_seq_one_letter_code
_entity_poly.pdbx_strand_id
1 'polypeptide(L)'
;FLDKSLLDTLHYGKGWMWDEGSWWYAAPISALSVNDNCIDFFVDSGEIGDPAKIDHYPKTGYIQLVNNSVTVSDTTDLRKFKIERDWVERTNQFTVSGEILDTASTDTFYRNINDPAQFAGTVFKELLETHDAKIKNIRDWNMSGESDTIAIHLSDPLIHSAFNLMNESDNLTAELFIKTMGISGQEPGNWKDGIESVRSFLFEKVGIDTSVIRIADGSGVSRYNLSSPDQIIRLLTWVFKKGPKDHFISTLPGGGWEGTMEERFGSFGNSIRAKTGHLSGVSCLSGYVFSTRHGPIAFSIMMNGFIGPAKPYQQLQDNICRILLHD
;
A
#
# COMPACT_ATOMS: atom_id res chain seq x y z
N PHE A 1 -2.51 20.34 -18.92
CA PHE A 1 -3.76 19.61 -18.65
C PHE A 1 -3.41 18.28 -18.01
N LEU A 2 -4.35 17.66 -17.30
CA LEU A 2 -4.17 16.37 -16.65
C LEU A 2 -5.05 15.34 -17.34
N ASP A 3 -4.43 14.40 -18.04
CA ASP A 3 -5.14 13.26 -18.61
C ASP A 3 -5.12 12.10 -17.61
N LYS A 4 -6.30 11.78 -17.09
CA LYS A 4 -6.52 10.67 -16.15
C LYS A 4 -7.32 9.53 -16.79
N SER A 5 -7.55 9.55 -18.10
CA SER A 5 -8.43 8.65 -18.82
C SER A 5 -7.90 7.22 -18.95
N LEU A 6 -6.64 6.97 -18.60
CA LEU A 6 -6.06 5.62 -18.61
C LEU A 6 -6.79 4.67 -17.64
N LEU A 7 -7.27 5.18 -16.51
CA LEU A 7 -8.03 4.44 -15.51
C LEU A 7 -9.43 5.05 -15.32
N ASP A 8 -10.36 4.26 -14.78
CA ASP A 8 -11.71 4.75 -14.46
C ASP A 8 -11.71 5.80 -13.32
N THR A 9 -12.88 6.40 -13.10
CA THR A 9 -13.07 7.45 -12.08
C THR A 9 -13.41 6.91 -10.70
N LEU A 10 -13.30 5.59 -10.45
CA LEU A 10 -13.57 5.01 -9.15
C LEU A 10 -12.30 5.02 -8.31
N HIS A 11 -12.26 5.78 -7.23
CA HIS A 11 -11.03 5.94 -6.46
C HIS A 11 -10.87 4.98 -5.28
N TYR A 12 -11.91 4.25 -4.89
CA TYR A 12 -11.91 3.36 -3.73
C TYR A 12 -12.46 1.98 -4.07
N GLY A 13 -11.83 0.94 -3.52
CA GLY A 13 -12.23 -0.45 -3.70
C GLY A 13 -13.56 -0.79 -3.01
N LYS A 14 -14.28 -1.79 -3.52
CA LYS A 14 -15.52 -2.26 -2.88
C LYS A 14 -15.20 -2.92 -1.54
N GLY A 15 -15.89 -2.52 -0.47
CA GLY A 15 -15.72 -3.13 0.86
C GLY A 15 -14.53 -2.59 1.65
N TRP A 16 -13.88 -1.52 1.15
CA TRP A 16 -13.02 -0.65 1.95
C TRP A 16 -13.87 0.09 2.97
N MET A 17 -13.34 0.30 4.17
CA MET A 17 -14.11 0.95 5.23
C MET A 17 -13.99 2.46 5.12
N TRP A 18 -15.13 3.15 5.22
CA TRP A 18 -15.16 4.62 5.10
C TRP A 18 -14.34 5.31 6.21
N ASP A 19 -14.19 4.67 7.37
CA ASP A 19 -13.47 5.17 8.55
C ASP A 19 -11.96 4.88 8.55
N GLU A 20 -11.40 4.36 7.45
CA GLU A 20 -9.95 4.34 7.21
C GLU A 20 -9.37 5.75 7.01
N GLY A 21 -10.23 6.74 6.71
CA GLY A 21 -9.93 8.16 6.80
C GLY A 21 -8.68 8.60 6.04
N SER A 22 -7.74 9.20 6.76
CA SER A 22 -6.54 9.83 6.16
C SER A 22 -5.31 8.92 6.09
N TRP A 23 -5.42 7.64 6.45
CA TRP A 23 -4.27 6.74 6.47
C TRP A 23 -3.75 6.46 5.05
N TRP A 24 -2.43 6.35 4.93
CA TRP A 24 -1.73 6.16 3.65
C TRP A 24 -2.19 4.89 2.92
N TYR A 25 -2.46 3.81 3.65
CA TYR A 25 -2.88 2.52 3.09
C TYR A 25 -4.29 2.55 2.46
N ALA A 26 -5.04 3.65 2.65
CA ALA A 26 -6.36 3.90 2.06
C ALA A 26 -6.33 5.07 1.06
N ALA A 27 -5.16 5.33 0.45
CA ALA A 27 -5.04 6.40 -0.53
C ALA A 27 -5.95 6.19 -1.75
N PRO A 28 -6.56 7.24 -2.30
CA PRO A 28 -7.42 7.10 -3.47
C PRO A 28 -6.60 6.67 -4.70
N ILE A 29 -7.17 5.79 -5.52
CA ILE A 29 -6.51 5.24 -6.71
C ILE A 29 -6.71 6.17 -7.90
N SER A 30 -5.64 6.51 -8.61
CA SER A 30 -5.66 7.45 -9.74
C SER A 30 -4.65 7.05 -10.82
N ALA A 31 -4.97 7.35 -12.09
CA ALA A 31 -4.06 7.15 -13.22
C ALA A 31 -2.80 8.02 -13.12
N LEU A 32 -2.93 9.20 -12.52
CA LEU A 32 -1.83 10.09 -12.19
C LEU A 32 -1.63 10.06 -10.69
N SER A 33 -0.46 9.58 -10.27
CA SER A 33 -0.10 9.39 -8.87
C SER A 33 1.33 9.87 -8.64
N VAL A 34 1.59 10.46 -7.47
CA VAL A 34 2.93 10.86 -7.01
C VAL A 34 3.00 10.62 -5.50
N ASN A 35 4.17 10.17 -5.02
CA ASN A 35 4.43 9.95 -3.60
C ASN A 35 3.36 9.09 -2.91
N ASP A 36 3.01 7.95 -3.52
CA ASP A 36 1.94 7.05 -3.06
C ASP A 36 0.59 7.71 -2.78
N ASN A 37 0.30 8.81 -3.50
CA ASN A 37 -0.88 9.65 -3.27
C ASN A 37 -0.98 10.12 -1.81
N CYS A 38 0.17 10.40 -1.22
CA CYS A 38 0.35 10.77 0.17
C CYS A 38 1.28 11.98 0.33
N ILE A 39 1.22 12.57 1.52
CA ILE A 39 2.19 13.50 2.05
C ILE A 39 2.93 12.82 3.20
N ASP A 40 4.24 12.98 3.20
CA ASP A 40 5.13 12.57 4.27
C ASP A 40 5.31 13.78 5.18
N PHE A 41 4.96 13.68 6.45
CA PHE A 41 5.16 14.73 7.44
C PHE A 41 6.32 14.35 8.36
N PHE A 42 7.40 15.11 8.31
CA PHE A 42 8.53 14.98 9.22
C PHE A 42 8.26 15.86 10.44
N VAL A 43 8.28 15.25 11.63
CA VAL A 43 7.84 15.87 12.88
C VAL A 43 8.99 15.92 13.86
N ASP A 44 9.40 17.12 14.22
CA ASP A 44 10.38 17.39 15.29
C ASP A 44 9.70 18.06 16.49
N SER A 45 10.27 17.88 17.68
CA SER A 45 9.81 18.61 18.86
C SER A 45 10.07 20.12 18.74
N GLY A 46 9.14 20.90 19.28
CA GLY A 46 9.31 22.34 19.49
C GLY A 46 10.07 22.62 20.78
N GLU A 47 10.06 23.88 21.22
CA GLU A 47 10.38 24.19 22.62
C GLU A 47 9.18 23.84 23.51
N ILE A 48 9.40 23.55 24.80
CA ILE A 48 8.32 23.22 25.73
C ILE A 48 7.27 24.35 25.72
N GLY A 49 6.02 24.00 25.46
CA GLY A 49 4.89 24.94 25.33
C GLY A 49 4.59 25.36 23.88
N ASP A 50 5.53 25.20 22.96
CA ASP A 50 5.34 25.52 21.53
C ASP A 50 4.84 24.31 20.73
N PRO A 51 4.19 24.53 19.57
CA PRO A 51 3.83 23.44 18.67
C PRO A 51 5.05 22.68 18.15
N ALA A 52 4.82 21.42 17.76
CA ALA A 52 5.81 20.63 17.03
C ALA A 52 6.23 21.32 15.73
N LYS A 53 7.47 21.13 15.31
CA LYS A 53 7.96 21.61 14.01
C LYS A 53 7.59 20.56 12.98
N ILE A 54 6.82 20.98 11.97
CA ILE A 54 6.32 20.07 10.94
C ILE A 54 6.92 20.50 9.61
N ASP A 55 7.68 19.60 9.00
CA ASP A 55 8.06 19.68 7.61
C ASP A 55 7.33 18.62 6.79
N HIS A 56 7.25 18.77 5.46
CA HIS A 56 6.57 17.77 4.63
C HIS A 56 7.16 17.60 3.24
N TYR A 57 6.92 16.43 2.64
CA TYR A 57 7.26 16.11 1.26
C TYR A 57 6.06 15.45 0.55
N PRO A 58 5.82 15.75 -0.74
CA PRO A 58 6.42 16.81 -1.56
C PRO A 58 6.13 18.22 -1.03
N LYS A 59 7.04 19.17 -1.28
CA LYS A 59 6.76 20.60 -1.02
C LYS A 59 5.67 21.06 -1.98
N THR A 60 4.51 21.44 -1.46
CA THR A 60 3.40 21.88 -2.31
C THR A 60 2.46 22.87 -1.62
N GLY A 61 1.86 23.77 -2.40
CA GLY A 61 0.73 24.59 -1.99
C GLY A 61 -0.63 23.88 -2.08
N TYR A 62 -0.66 22.60 -2.46
CA TYR A 62 -1.89 21.81 -2.59
C TYR A 62 -2.52 21.39 -1.25
N ILE A 63 -1.78 21.57 -0.15
CA ILE A 63 -2.23 21.22 1.20
C ILE A 63 -2.30 22.45 2.09
N GLN A 64 -3.14 22.38 3.12
CA GLN A 64 -3.17 23.36 4.20
C GLN A 64 -2.88 22.65 5.51
N LEU A 65 -2.01 23.21 6.34
CA LEU A 65 -1.64 22.62 7.62
C LEU A 65 -2.06 23.53 8.77
N VAL A 66 -2.84 23.01 9.70
CA VAL A 66 -3.22 23.68 10.95
C VAL A 66 -2.55 22.95 12.10
N ASN A 67 -1.58 23.58 12.76
CA ASN A 67 -0.82 22.95 13.82
C ASN A 67 -1.27 23.41 15.21
N ASN A 68 -2.03 22.54 15.88
CA ASN A 68 -2.53 22.72 17.24
C ASN A 68 -1.83 21.78 18.24
N SER A 69 -0.67 21.22 17.88
CA SER A 69 0.11 20.39 18.80
C SER A 69 0.79 21.23 19.88
N VAL A 70 1.26 20.57 20.93
CA VAL A 70 2.05 21.18 22.00
C VAL A 70 3.22 20.28 22.35
N THR A 71 4.39 20.86 22.54
CA THR A 71 5.56 20.15 23.05
C THR A 71 5.56 20.16 24.58
N VAL A 72 5.76 19.00 25.20
CA VAL A 72 5.71 18.81 26.66
C VAL A 72 6.96 18.09 27.16
N SER A 73 7.26 18.18 28.45
CA SER A 73 8.46 17.58 29.06
C SER A 73 8.22 16.26 29.79
N ASP A 74 6.96 15.86 29.98
CA ASP A 74 6.62 14.63 30.70
C ASP A 74 5.46 13.88 30.02
N THR A 75 5.25 12.65 30.47
CA THR A 75 4.31 11.69 29.86
C THR A 75 2.99 11.58 30.61
N THR A 76 2.77 12.40 31.64
CA THR A 76 1.57 12.34 32.48
C THR A 76 0.37 12.75 31.66
N ASP A 77 -0.60 11.84 31.50
CA ASP A 77 -1.82 12.06 30.72
C ASP A 77 -1.58 12.55 29.27
N LEU A 78 -0.46 12.13 28.66
CA LEU A 78 -0.02 12.56 27.34
C LEU A 78 -1.12 12.37 26.28
N ARG A 79 -1.55 13.47 25.66
CA ARG A 79 -2.51 13.44 24.55
C ARG A 79 -1.83 12.91 23.31
N LYS A 80 -2.33 11.79 22.77
CA LYS A 80 -1.76 11.15 21.58
C LYS A 80 -1.59 12.15 20.43
N PHE A 81 -0.34 12.32 19.98
CA PHE A 81 -0.02 13.10 18.80
C PHE A 81 -0.66 12.51 17.55
N LYS A 82 -1.22 13.36 16.70
CA LYS A 82 -1.89 12.97 15.46
C LYS A 82 -1.75 14.04 14.39
N ILE A 83 -1.66 13.58 13.16
CA ILE A 83 -1.94 14.37 11.95
C ILE A 83 -3.15 13.72 11.29
N GLU A 84 -4.20 14.48 10.99
CA GLU A 84 -5.41 13.97 10.34
C GLU A 84 -5.80 14.90 9.19
N ARG A 85 -6.06 14.34 8.01
CA ARG A 85 -6.66 15.08 6.89
C ARG A 85 -8.16 15.19 7.12
N ASP A 86 -8.79 16.30 6.76
CA ASP A 86 -10.25 16.42 6.72
C ASP A 86 -10.83 15.62 5.54
N TRP A 87 -10.91 14.31 5.77
CA TRP A 87 -11.37 13.33 4.80
C TRP A 87 -12.90 13.27 4.68
N VAL A 88 -13.62 13.78 5.69
CA VAL A 88 -15.09 13.85 5.69
C VAL A 88 -15.56 14.89 4.67
N GLU A 89 -15.00 16.10 4.72
CA GLU A 89 -15.29 17.15 3.74
C GLU A 89 -14.47 17.00 2.45
N ARG A 90 -13.64 15.95 2.36
CA ARG A 90 -12.78 15.64 1.21
C ARG A 90 -11.85 16.78 0.83
N THR A 91 -11.30 17.47 1.83
CA THR A 91 -10.31 18.53 1.62
C THR A 91 -8.90 18.01 1.86
N ASN A 92 -7.91 18.83 1.49
CA ASN A 92 -6.50 18.61 1.80
C ASN A 92 -6.03 19.51 2.95
N GLN A 93 -6.95 19.82 3.88
CA GLN A 93 -6.60 20.43 5.15
C GLN A 93 -6.18 19.34 6.14
N PHE A 94 -4.98 19.48 6.69
CA PHE A 94 -4.42 18.60 7.70
C PHE A 94 -4.39 19.33 9.04
N THR A 95 -4.86 18.67 10.09
CA THR A 95 -4.79 19.17 11.47
C THR A 95 -3.81 18.33 12.26
N VAL A 96 -2.80 19.00 12.84
CA VAL A 96 -1.87 18.40 13.79
C VAL A 96 -2.39 18.69 15.19
N SER A 97 -2.49 17.67 16.04
CA SER A 97 -3.02 17.79 17.40
C SER A 97 -2.35 16.82 18.36
N GLY A 98 -2.57 17.00 19.66
CA GLY A 98 -1.96 16.20 20.71
C GLY A 98 -0.60 16.75 21.14
N GLU A 99 0.18 15.92 21.81
CA GLU A 99 1.40 16.32 22.49
C GLU A 99 2.60 15.48 22.05
N ILE A 100 3.75 16.14 21.91
CA ILE A 100 5.05 15.51 21.60
C ILE A 100 6.03 15.81 22.73
N LEU A 101 6.88 14.86 23.09
CA LEU A 101 7.93 15.10 24.08
C LEU A 101 9.03 15.99 23.50
N ASP A 102 9.58 16.90 24.29
CA ASP A 102 10.75 17.71 23.94
C ASP A 102 11.97 16.84 23.56
N THR A 103 12.06 15.65 24.16
CA THR A 103 13.09 14.63 23.92
C THR A 103 12.76 13.64 22.79
N ALA A 104 11.63 13.80 22.09
CA ALA A 104 11.26 12.93 20.98
C ALA A 104 12.27 13.07 19.83
N SER A 105 12.70 11.93 19.27
CA SER A 105 13.38 11.91 17.99
C SER A 105 12.41 12.28 16.86
N THR A 106 12.95 12.74 15.73
CA THR A 106 12.17 12.98 14.51
C THR A 106 11.34 11.73 14.16
N ASP A 107 10.06 11.92 13.90
CA ASP A 107 9.14 10.88 13.46
C ASP A 107 8.51 11.25 12.11
N THR A 108 8.04 10.26 11.34
CA THR A 108 7.44 10.47 10.03
C THR A 108 6.02 9.93 9.96
N PHE A 109 5.09 10.77 9.54
CA PHE A 109 3.67 10.41 9.38
C PHE A 109 3.26 10.49 7.93
N TYR A 110 2.72 9.40 7.38
CA TYR A 110 2.20 9.35 6.02
C TYR A 110 0.68 9.52 6.00
N ARG A 111 0.17 10.42 5.18
CA ARG A 111 -1.28 10.64 5.04
C ARG A 111 -1.70 10.79 3.59
N ASN A 112 -2.82 10.16 3.26
CA ASN A 112 -3.37 10.23 1.90
C ASN A 112 -3.81 11.64 1.52
N ILE A 113 -3.90 11.88 0.21
CA ILE A 113 -4.39 13.11 -0.40
C ILE A 113 -5.77 12.89 -1.03
N ASN A 114 -6.61 13.92 -1.05
CA ASN A 114 -7.79 13.97 -1.91
C ASN A 114 -7.43 14.48 -3.31
N ASP A 115 -8.04 13.88 -4.33
CA ASP A 115 -7.79 14.12 -5.76
C ASP A 115 -6.31 14.00 -6.14
N PRO A 116 -5.79 12.76 -6.23
CA PRO A 116 -4.37 12.54 -6.47
C PRO A 116 -3.89 12.99 -7.86
N ALA A 117 -4.77 13.00 -8.87
CA ALA A 117 -4.42 13.51 -10.19
C ALA A 117 -4.12 15.02 -10.13
N GLN A 118 -5.00 15.78 -9.47
CA GLN A 118 -4.80 17.21 -9.28
C GLN A 118 -3.60 17.50 -8.38
N PHE A 119 -3.33 16.66 -7.37
CA PHE A 119 -2.10 16.72 -6.58
C PHE A 119 -0.85 16.54 -7.44
N ALA A 120 -0.76 15.46 -8.22
CA ALA A 120 0.36 15.20 -9.12
C ALA A 120 0.58 16.34 -10.12
N GLY A 121 -0.51 16.87 -10.68
CA GLY A 121 -0.48 18.03 -11.56
C GLY A 121 0.04 19.30 -10.88
N THR A 122 -0.33 19.52 -9.62
CA THR A 122 0.08 20.69 -8.83
C THR A 122 1.56 20.62 -8.49
N VAL A 123 2.03 19.47 -7.99
CA VAL A 123 3.46 19.24 -7.72
C VAL A 123 4.27 19.40 -9.00
N PHE A 124 3.83 18.83 -10.12
CA PHE A 124 4.54 18.95 -11.39
C PHE A 124 4.61 20.41 -11.88
N LYS A 125 3.51 21.16 -11.77
CA LYS A 125 3.51 22.60 -12.04
C LYS A 125 4.53 23.34 -11.19
N GLU A 126 4.51 23.12 -9.88
CA GLU A 126 5.39 23.83 -8.94
C GLU A 126 6.86 23.53 -9.25
N LEU A 127 7.19 22.28 -9.59
CA LEU A 127 8.53 21.89 -10.05
C LEU A 127 8.94 22.60 -11.36
N LEU A 128 8.05 22.67 -12.35
CA LEU A 128 8.31 23.42 -13.59
C LEU A 128 8.54 24.92 -13.33
N GLU A 129 7.80 25.51 -12.38
CA GLU A 129 7.97 26.91 -11.99
C GLU A 129 9.31 27.17 -11.30
N THR A 130 9.89 26.19 -10.60
CA THR A 130 11.28 26.28 -10.12
C THR A 130 12.32 26.29 -11.24
N HIS A 131 11.91 25.97 -12.47
CA HIS A 131 12.76 25.97 -13.68
C HIS A 131 12.29 27.04 -14.68
N ASP A 132 11.78 28.16 -14.18
CA ASP A 132 11.37 29.36 -14.93
C ASP A 132 10.20 29.18 -15.93
N ALA A 133 9.54 28.01 -15.93
CA ALA A 133 8.34 27.80 -16.75
C ALA A 133 7.12 28.50 -16.12
N LYS A 134 6.40 29.30 -16.90
CA LYS A 134 5.21 30.02 -16.42
C LYS A 134 3.94 29.24 -16.70
N ILE A 135 3.44 28.51 -15.71
CA ILE A 135 2.23 27.69 -15.83
C ILE A 135 1.02 28.43 -15.23
N LYS A 136 0.13 28.92 -16.09
CA LYS A 136 -1.03 29.70 -15.63
C LYS A 136 -2.03 28.87 -14.84
N ASN A 137 -2.42 27.72 -15.37
CA ASN A 137 -3.49 26.89 -14.80
C ASN A 137 -3.23 25.40 -15.05
N ILE A 138 -3.75 24.57 -14.15
CA ILE A 138 -3.91 23.13 -14.33
C ILE A 138 -5.41 22.85 -14.49
N ARG A 139 -5.76 21.95 -15.40
CA ARG A 139 -7.14 21.54 -15.68
C ARG A 139 -7.15 20.10 -16.16
N ASP A 140 -8.22 19.38 -15.84
CA ASP A 140 -8.49 18.07 -16.44
C ASP A 140 -8.55 18.18 -17.97
N TRP A 141 -7.96 17.19 -18.64
CA TRP A 141 -8.07 17.00 -20.08
C TRP A 141 -9.37 16.25 -20.38
N ASN A 142 -10.36 16.97 -20.91
CA ASN A 142 -11.68 16.41 -21.27
C ASN A 142 -11.96 16.50 -22.78
N MET A 143 -10.93 16.68 -23.61
CA MET A 143 -11.07 16.94 -25.05
C MET A 143 -10.50 15.80 -25.89
N SER A 144 -11.14 15.52 -27.02
CA SER A 144 -10.56 14.70 -28.08
C SER A 144 -9.61 15.56 -28.92
N GLY A 145 -8.35 15.16 -29.08
CA GLY A 145 -7.41 15.84 -29.95
C GLY A 145 -6.01 15.24 -29.87
N GLU A 146 -5.26 15.31 -30.96
CA GLU A 146 -3.85 14.95 -30.98
C GLU A 146 -3.04 16.02 -30.25
N SER A 147 -2.03 15.58 -29.48
CA SER A 147 -1.06 16.46 -28.85
C SER A 147 0.35 15.99 -29.20
N ASP A 148 1.25 16.95 -29.37
CA ASP A 148 2.66 16.65 -29.61
C ASP A 148 3.29 16.09 -28.33
N THR A 149 3.93 14.92 -28.44
CA THR A 149 4.67 14.33 -27.31
C THR A 149 5.96 15.10 -27.09
N ILE A 150 6.06 15.79 -25.96
CA ILE A 150 7.27 16.57 -25.59
C ILE A 150 8.29 15.76 -24.80
N ALA A 151 7.83 14.77 -24.02
CA ALA A 151 8.67 13.96 -23.16
C ALA A 151 7.95 12.65 -22.82
N ILE A 152 8.73 11.59 -22.61
CA ILE A 152 8.26 10.29 -22.13
C ILE A 152 9.12 9.94 -20.92
N HIS A 153 8.46 9.59 -19.82
CA HIS A 153 9.10 8.99 -18.65
C HIS A 153 8.63 7.55 -18.53
N LEU A 154 9.58 6.63 -18.42
CA LEU A 154 9.31 5.21 -18.21
C LEU A 154 9.67 4.86 -16.77
N SER A 155 8.77 4.15 -16.09
CA SER A 155 9.04 3.62 -14.75
C SER A 155 10.15 2.57 -14.78
N ASP A 156 10.62 2.20 -13.60
CA ASP A 156 11.36 0.95 -13.43
C ASP A 156 10.52 -0.26 -13.90
N PRO A 157 11.18 -1.39 -14.22
CA PRO A 157 10.48 -2.61 -14.60
C PRO A 157 9.49 -3.09 -13.52
N LEU A 158 8.42 -3.75 -13.93
CA LEU A 158 7.34 -4.27 -13.06
C LEU A 158 7.85 -4.99 -11.80
N ILE A 159 8.97 -5.71 -11.89
CA ILE A 159 9.55 -6.45 -10.76
C ILE A 159 9.95 -5.53 -9.59
N HIS A 160 10.34 -4.27 -9.86
CA HIS A 160 10.65 -3.29 -8.82
C HIS A 160 9.40 -2.90 -8.04
N SER A 161 8.33 -2.53 -8.74
CA SER A 161 7.03 -2.24 -8.12
C SER A 161 6.46 -3.47 -7.41
N ALA A 162 6.62 -4.66 -7.97
CA ALA A 162 6.20 -5.91 -7.34
C ALA A 162 7.01 -6.22 -6.07
N PHE A 163 8.31 -5.93 -6.05
CA PHE A 163 9.12 -6.04 -4.85
C PHE A 163 8.63 -5.10 -3.75
N ASN A 164 8.42 -3.80 -4.08
CA ASN A 164 7.88 -2.82 -3.15
C ASN A 164 6.50 -3.25 -2.59
N LEU A 165 5.57 -3.62 -3.47
CA LEU A 165 4.25 -4.13 -3.10
C LEU A 165 4.35 -5.29 -2.12
N MET A 166 5.23 -6.26 -2.39
CA MET A 166 5.30 -7.46 -1.57
C MET A 166 6.04 -7.24 -0.25
N ASN A 167 7.05 -6.36 -0.21
CA ASN A 167 7.84 -6.04 0.98
C ASN A 167 7.10 -5.11 1.95
N GLU A 168 6.60 -3.98 1.44
CA GLU A 168 5.90 -2.94 2.20
C GLU A 168 4.40 -3.22 2.34
N SER A 169 3.88 -4.20 1.61
CA SER A 169 2.44 -4.43 1.51
C SER A 169 1.70 -3.22 0.91
N ASP A 170 2.27 -2.59 -0.12
CA ASP A 170 1.72 -1.37 -0.69
C ASP A 170 0.38 -1.60 -1.42
N ASN A 171 -0.69 -1.07 -0.84
CA ASN A 171 -2.04 -1.25 -1.34
C ASN A 171 -2.27 -0.50 -2.66
N LEU A 172 -1.71 0.71 -2.80
CA LEU A 172 -1.89 1.52 -4.00
C LEU A 172 -1.35 0.79 -5.23
N THR A 173 -0.14 0.25 -5.16
CA THR A 173 0.48 -0.53 -6.23
C THR A 173 -0.35 -1.76 -6.56
N ALA A 174 -0.90 -2.47 -5.57
CA ALA A 174 -1.74 -3.63 -5.80
C ALA A 174 -3.02 -3.28 -6.58
N GLU A 175 -3.68 -2.17 -6.25
CA GLU A 175 -4.86 -1.72 -6.99
C GLU A 175 -4.52 -1.19 -8.39
N LEU A 176 -3.41 -0.48 -8.54
CA LEU A 176 -2.92 -0.03 -9.85
C LEU A 176 -2.59 -1.22 -10.76
N PHE A 177 -2.01 -2.31 -10.23
CA PHE A 177 -1.78 -3.53 -11.01
C PHE A 177 -3.09 -4.13 -11.50
N ILE A 178 -4.10 -4.25 -10.64
CA ILE A 178 -5.42 -4.76 -11.03
C ILE A 178 -6.01 -3.89 -12.14
N LYS A 179 -6.11 -2.57 -11.93
CA LYS A 179 -6.72 -1.70 -12.94
C LYS A 179 -5.94 -1.68 -14.25
N THR A 180 -4.61 -1.75 -14.19
CA THR A 180 -3.76 -1.84 -15.39
C THR A 180 -4.04 -3.11 -16.19
N MET A 181 -4.26 -4.25 -15.53
CA MET A 181 -4.69 -5.49 -16.20
C MET A 181 -6.09 -5.42 -16.80
N GLY A 182 -6.90 -4.42 -16.40
CA GLY A 182 -8.22 -4.15 -16.94
C GLY A 182 -8.23 -3.22 -18.16
N ILE A 183 -7.08 -2.68 -18.58
CA ILE A 183 -7.01 -1.81 -19.76
C ILE A 183 -7.26 -2.65 -21.02
N SER A 184 -8.23 -2.23 -21.85
CA SER A 184 -8.61 -2.96 -23.06
C SER A 184 -8.95 -2.02 -24.20
N GLY A 185 -8.05 -1.88 -25.18
CA GLY A 185 -8.24 -1.01 -26.33
C GLY A 185 -8.41 0.45 -25.91
N GLN A 186 -9.62 0.98 -26.08
CA GLN A 186 -9.99 2.35 -25.68
C GLN A 186 -10.69 2.42 -24.32
N GLU A 187 -11.00 1.28 -23.70
CA GLU A 187 -11.69 1.25 -22.41
C GLU A 187 -10.69 1.48 -21.26
N PRO A 188 -11.02 2.36 -20.29
CA PRO A 188 -10.16 2.67 -19.17
C PRO A 188 -9.98 1.45 -18.26
N GLY A 189 -8.78 1.33 -17.69
CA GLY A 189 -8.45 0.31 -16.71
C GLY A 189 -9.33 0.41 -15.46
N ASN A 190 -9.95 -0.69 -15.09
CA ASN A 190 -10.92 -0.75 -13.99
C ASN A 190 -10.80 -2.06 -13.20
N TRP A 191 -11.35 -2.06 -11.98
CA TRP A 191 -11.29 -3.23 -11.10
C TRP A 191 -12.00 -4.44 -11.66
N LYS A 192 -13.16 -4.25 -12.30
CA LYS A 192 -13.99 -5.37 -12.76
C LYS A 192 -13.22 -6.20 -13.79
N ASP A 193 -12.69 -5.55 -14.80
CA ASP A 193 -12.00 -6.24 -15.90
C ASP A 193 -10.63 -6.74 -15.46
N GLY A 194 -9.92 -5.99 -14.61
CA GLY A 194 -8.67 -6.43 -14.00
C GLY A 194 -8.81 -7.68 -13.12
N ILE A 195 -9.86 -7.74 -12.30
CA ILE A 195 -10.17 -8.92 -11.47
C ILE A 195 -10.57 -10.09 -12.36
N GLU A 196 -11.29 -9.87 -13.46
CA GLU A 196 -11.64 -10.95 -14.40
C GLU A 196 -10.39 -11.52 -15.09
N SER A 197 -9.40 -10.69 -15.42
CA SER A 197 -8.09 -11.14 -15.89
C SER A 197 -7.38 -12.04 -14.87
N VAL A 198 -7.41 -11.67 -13.58
CA VAL A 198 -6.85 -12.51 -12.49
C VAL A 198 -7.62 -13.82 -12.36
N ARG A 199 -8.95 -13.78 -12.39
CA ARG A 199 -9.79 -14.99 -12.28
C ARG A 199 -9.55 -15.94 -13.45
N SER A 200 -9.46 -15.42 -14.67
CA SER A 200 -9.15 -16.19 -15.88
C SER A 200 -7.78 -16.87 -15.75
N PHE A 201 -6.76 -16.13 -15.30
CA PHE A 201 -5.44 -16.70 -15.02
C PHE A 201 -5.48 -17.83 -13.98
N LEU A 202 -6.14 -17.61 -12.84
CA LEU A 202 -6.26 -18.61 -11.77
C LEU A 202 -6.98 -19.88 -12.25
N PHE A 203 -8.03 -19.73 -13.06
CA PHE A 203 -8.77 -20.85 -13.61
C PHE A 203 -7.95 -21.60 -14.67
N GLU A 204 -7.49 -20.90 -15.70
CA GLU A 204 -6.89 -21.53 -16.89
C GLU A 204 -5.47 -22.05 -16.64
N LYS A 205 -4.66 -21.33 -15.83
CA LYS A 205 -3.24 -21.67 -15.64
C LYS A 205 -3.02 -22.46 -14.36
N VAL A 206 -3.63 -22.03 -13.27
CA VAL A 206 -3.43 -22.61 -11.92
C VAL A 206 -4.43 -23.75 -11.65
N GLY A 207 -5.58 -23.74 -12.33
CA GLY A 207 -6.64 -24.74 -12.17
C GLY A 207 -7.51 -24.52 -10.94
N ILE A 208 -7.55 -23.31 -10.38
CA ILE A 208 -8.40 -22.98 -9.24
C ILE A 208 -9.83 -22.71 -9.76
N ASP A 209 -10.82 -23.36 -9.15
CA ASP A 209 -12.23 -23.02 -9.40
C ASP A 209 -12.52 -21.62 -8.85
N THR A 210 -12.72 -20.65 -9.75
CA THR A 210 -12.95 -19.27 -9.36
C THR A 210 -14.40 -18.98 -9.00
N SER A 211 -15.32 -19.94 -9.11
CA SER A 211 -16.69 -19.78 -8.60
C SER A 211 -16.75 -19.77 -7.06
N VAL A 212 -15.72 -20.33 -6.40
CA VAL A 212 -15.59 -20.44 -4.94
C VAL A 212 -14.53 -19.50 -4.35
N ILE A 213 -13.99 -18.57 -5.14
CA ILE A 213 -13.13 -17.48 -4.66
C ILE A 213 -13.84 -16.14 -4.89
N ARG A 214 -13.70 -15.22 -3.93
CA ARG A 214 -14.16 -13.84 -4.09
C ARG A 214 -12.96 -12.92 -4.02
N ILE A 215 -12.70 -12.23 -5.13
CA ILE A 215 -11.69 -11.18 -5.24
C ILE A 215 -12.46 -9.89 -5.45
N ALA A 216 -12.34 -8.96 -4.50
CA ALA A 216 -13.04 -7.68 -4.50
C ALA A 216 -12.10 -6.51 -4.85
N ASP A 217 -10.81 -6.68 -4.57
CA ASP A 217 -9.74 -5.71 -4.84
C ASP A 217 -8.39 -6.45 -5.02
N GLY A 218 -7.31 -5.70 -5.25
CA GLY A 218 -5.94 -6.26 -5.41
C GLY A 218 -5.15 -6.36 -4.12
N SER A 219 -5.38 -5.44 -3.18
CA SER A 219 -4.60 -5.29 -1.95
C SER A 219 -4.99 -6.25 -0.83
N GLY A 220 -6.23 -6.72 -0.81
CA GLY A 220 -6.76 -7.49 0.31
C GLY A 220 -7.41 -6.65 1.42
N VAL A 221 -7.46 -5.31 1.28
CA VAL A 221 -8.11 -4.41 2.26
C VAL A 221 -9.60 -4.67 2.36
N SER A 222 -10.24 -4.98 1.23
CA SER A 222 -11.65 -5.30 1.19
C SER A 222 -12.00 -6.49 2.07
N ARG A 223 -12.96 -6.28 2.98
CA ARG A 223 -13.57 -7.35 3.77
C ARG A 223 -14.38 -8.34 2.93
N TYR A 224 -14.59 -8.07 1.65
CA TYR A 224 -15.31 -8.95 0.75
C TYR A 224 -14.41 -9.99 0.08
N ASN A 225 -13.09 -9.90 0.24
CA ASN A 225 -12.19 -10.93 -0.22
C ASN A 225 -12.40 -12.24 0.56
N LEU A 226 -12.54 -13.35 -0.17
CA LEU A 226 -12.69 -14.69 0.38
C LEU A 226 -11.83 -15.65 -0.42
N SER A 227 -10.91 -16.32 0.26
CA SER A 227 -10.01 -17.34 -0.28
C SER A 227 -9.78 -18.43 0.78
N SER A 228 -9.21 -19.56 0.38
CA SER A 228 -8.81 -20.64 1.29
C SER A 228 -7.29 -20.88 1.27
N PRO A 229 -6.73 -21.46 2.35
CA PRO A 229 -5.33 -21.89 2.35
C PRO A 229 -4.98 -22.81 1.18
N ASP A 230 -5.88 -23.73 0.80
CA ASP A 230 -5.67 -24.64 -0.32
C ASP A 230 -5.54 -23.92 -1.67
N GLN A 231 -6.33 -22.86 -1.89
CA GLN A 231 -6.25 -22.04 -3.10
C GLN A 231 -4.89 -21.32 -3.17
N ILE A 232 -4.42 -20.75 -2.05
CA ILE A 232 -3.12 -20.09 -1.98
C ILE A 232 -1.98 -21.10 -2.16
N ILE A 233 -2.03 -22.25 -1.50
CA ILE A 233 -1.03 -23.32 -1.65
C ILE A 233 -0.96 -23.79 -3.11
N ARG A 234 -2.10 -23.91 -3.78
CA ARG A 234 -2.16 -24.29 -5.19
C ARG A 234 -1.51 -23.25 -6.10
N LEU A 235 -1.76 -21.96 -5.85
CA LEU A 235 -1.08 -20.86 -6.55
C LEU A 235 0.43 -20.90 -6.33
N LEU A 236 0.89 -20.96 -5.08
CA LEU A 236 2.31 -21.02 -4.74
C LEU A 236 3.00 -22.24 -5.37
N THR A 237 2.36 -23.41 -5.30
CA THR A 237 2.87 -24.64 -5.94
C THR A 237 2.97 -24.49 -7.46
N TRP A 238 1.99 -23.85 -8.10
CA TRP A 238 2.02 -23.59 -9.53
C TRP A 238 3.16 -22.63 -9.90
N VAL A 239 3.30 -21.52 -9.17
CA VAL A 239 4.37 -20.54 -9.41
C VAL A 239 5.74 -21.22 -9.28
N PHE A 240 5.92 -22.05 -8.25
CA PHE A 240 7.17 -22.76 -8.03
C PHE A 240 7.52 -23.76 -9.14
N LYS A 241 6.52 -24.47 -9.67
CA LYS A 241 6.74 -25.55 -10.66
C LYS A 241 6.70 -25.11 -12.11
N LYS A 242 5.89 -24.10 -12.43
CA LYS A 242 5.54 -23.72 -13.81
C LYS A 242 5.61 -22.21 -14.09
N GLY A 243 5.57 -21.37 -13.06
CA GLY A 243 5.60 -19.92 -13.19
C GLY A 243 7.02 -19.33 -13.14
N PRO A 244 7.12 -18.00 -13.06
CA PRO A 244 8.41 -17.29 -12.91
C PRO A 244 8.92 -17.40 -11.47
N LYS A 245 9.26 -18.62 -11.04
CA LYS A 245 9.61 -18.98 -9.65
C LYS A 245 10.61 -18.01 -9.01
N ASP A 246 11.76 -17.79 -9.65
CA ASP A 246 12.86 -17.04 -9.03
C ASP A 246 12.48 -15.56 -8.86
N HIS A 247 11.82 -14.96 -9.86
CA HIS A 247 11.29 -13.60 -9.76
C HIS A 247 10.22 -13.48 -8.66
N PHE A 248 9.25 -14.39 -8.61
CA PHE A 248 8.21 -14.32 -7.59
C PHE A 248 8.78 -14.48 -6.17
N ILE A 249 9.67 -15.45 -5.95
CA ILE A 249 10.31 -15.66 -4.64
C ILE A 249 11.15 -14.44 -4.26
N SER A 250 11.81 -13.77 -5.21
CA SER A 250 12.60 -12.56 -4.92
C SER A 250 11.76 -11.38 -4.44
N THR A 251 10.46 -11.34 -4.74
CA THR A 251 9.56 -10.29 -4.23
C THR A 251 9.06 -10.57 -2.81
N LEU A 252 9.04 -11.82 -2.36
CA LEU A 252 8.53 -12.16 -1.04
C LEU A 252 9.52 -11.74 0.06
N PRO A 253 9.08 -11.03 1.12
CA PRO A 253 9.98 -10.64 2.19
C PRO A 253 10.48 -11.85 2.98
N GLY A 254 11.71 -11.73 3.48
CA GLY A 254 12.32 -12.67 4.41
C GLY A 254 12.08 -12.30 5.87
N GLY A 255 12.15 -13.27 6.78
CA GLY A 255 12.21 -12.93 8.21
C GLY A 255 13.50 -12.16 8.52
N GLY A 256 13.43 -11.11 9.34
CA GLY A 256 14.59 -10.26 9.63
C GLY A 256 14.90 -9.21 8.56
N TRP A 257 14.11 -9.12 7.50
CA TRP A 257 14.27 -8.10 6.45
C TRP A 257 13.41 -6.88 6.79
N GLU A 258 13.91 -5.69 6.47
CA GLU A 258 13.15 -4.45 6.60
C GLU A 258 11.76 -4.59 5.95
N GLY A 259 10.73 -4.10 6.64
CA GLY A 259 9.33 -4.23 6.24
C GLY A 259 8.54 -5.18 7.14
N THR A 260 7.48 -5.80 6.60
CA THR A 260 6.46 -6.49 7.43
C THR A 260 6.93 -7.75 8.17
N MET A 261 8.17 -8.20 7.95
CA MET A 261 8.76 -9.42 8.50
C MET A 261 10.03 -9.16 9.33
N GLU A 262 10.37 -7.89 9.59
CA GLU A 262 11.62 -7.47 10.24
C GLU A 262 11.82 -8.10 11.61
N GLU A 263 10.81 -8.07 12.48
CA GLU A 263 10.91 -8.66 13.82
C GLU A 263 10.60 -10.15 13.88
N ARG A 264 10.37 -10.81 12.73
CA ARG A 264 9.88 -12.21 12.68
C ARG A 264 11.00 -13.22 12.43
N PHE A 265 10.81 -14.43 12.95
CA PHE A 265 11.65 -15.62 12.71
C PHE A 265 13.11 -15.59 13.19
N GLY A 266 13.67 -14.44 13.56
CA GLY A 266 15.04 -14.33 14.11
C GLY A 266 16.09 -15.00 13.20
N SER A 267 16.92 -15.87 13.78
CA SER A 267 18.03 -16.54 13.08
C SER A 267 17.64 -17.38 11.86
N PHE A 268 16.36 -17.76 11.72
CA PHE A 268 15.89 -18.61 10.61
C PHE A 268 15.15 -17.83 9.53
N GLY A 269 15.07 -16.50 9.64
CA GLY A 269 14.28 -15.66 8.74
C GLY A 269 14.67 -15.77 7.27
N ASN A 270 15.95 -16.06 6.97
CA ASN A 270 16.43 -16.27 5.61
C ASN A 270 15.88 -17.54 4.93
N SER A 271 15.45 -18.53 5.71
CA SER A 271 14.87 -19.78 5.19
C SER A 271 13.37 -19.66 4.92
N ILE A 272 12.79 -18.48 5.11
CA ILE A 272 11.36 -18.22 4.93
C ILE A 272 11.21 -17.03 3.98
N ARG A 273 10.30 -17.17 3.01
CA ARG A 273 9.89 -16.12 2.08
C ARG A 273 8.37 -16.10 2.05
N ALA A 274 7.75 -15.09 2.64
CA ALA A 274 6.31 -15.12 2.86
C ALA A 274 5.68 -13.72 2.88
N LYS A 275 4.45 -13.63 2.39
CA LYS A 275 3.64 -12.41 2.47
C LYS A 275 2.77 -12.45 3.73
N THR A 276 2.78 -11.35 4.46
CA THR A 276 1.92 -11.08 5.62
C THR A 276 0.57 -10.51 5.17
N GLY A 277 -0.46 -10.72 5.98
CA GLY A 277 -1.75 -10.03 5.85
C GLY A 277 -2.34 -9.71 7.21
N HIS A 278 -2.82 -8.48 7.40
CA HIS A 278 -3.39 -8.04 8.67
C HIS A 278 -4.55 -7.07 8.46
N LEU A 279 -5.67 -7.36 9.12
CA LEU A 279 -6.78 -6.43 9.35
C LEU A 279 -7.27 -6.66 10.79
N SER A 280 -8.12 -5.77 11.32
CA SER A 280 -8.76 -6.04 12.61
C SER A 280 -9.50 -7.39 12.58
N GLY A 281 -9.13 -8.29 13.50
CA GLY A 281 -9.65 -9.66 13.60
C GLY A 281 -9.14 -10.65 12.54
N VAL A 282 -8.12 -10.29 11.75
CA VAL A 282 -7.54 -11.13 10.70
C VAL A 282 -6.00 -11.11 10.76
N SER A 283 -5.38 -12.28 10.64
CA SER A 283 -3.94 -12.41 10.47
C SER A 283 -3.62 -13.60 9.56
N CYS A 284 -2.86 -13.34 8.50
CA CYS A 284 -2.46 -14.34 7.53
C CYS A 284 -0.94 -14.33 7.31
N LEU A 285 -0.40 -15.49 6.96
CA LEU A 285 0.97 -15.66 6.48
C LEU A 285 0.99 -16.77 5.44
N SER A 286 1.49 -16.49 4.24
CA SER A 286 1.59 -17.50 3.17
C SER A 286 2.88 -17.33 2.38
N GLY A 287 3.51 -18.43 1.98
CA GLY A 287 4.77 -18.38 1.26
C GLY A 287 5.49 -19.71 1.20
N TYR A 288 6.82 -19.65 1.26
CA TYR A 288 7.70 -20.81 1.20
C TYR A 288 8.58 -20.91 2.44
N VAL A 289 8.73 -22.14 2.94
CA VAL A 289 9.78 -22.54 3.88
C VAL A 289 10.79 -23.40 3.12
N PHE A 290 12.07 -23.04 3.19
CA PHE A 290 13.16 -23.79 2.58
C PHE A 290 13.75 -24.76 3.62
N SER A 291 13.09 -25.90 3.81
CA SER A 291 13.54 -26.94 4.72
C SER A 291 14.75 -27.68 4.16
N THR A 292 15.75 -27.92 5.01
CA THR A 292 16.90 -28.77 4.68
C THR A 292 16.53 -30.26 4.63
N ARG A 293 15.43 -30.65 5.27
CA ARG A 293 14.96 -32.04 5.36
C ARG A 293 14.00 -32.40 4.22
N HIS A 294 13.01 -31.55 3.98
CA HIS A 294 11.90 -31.83 3.05
C HIS A 294 12.00 -31.04 1.73
N GLY A 295 12.98 -30.16 1.61
CA GLY A 295 13.08 -29.20 0.51
C GLY A 295 12.10 -28.04 0.65
N PRO A 296 11.83 -27.32 -0.45
CA PRO A 296 10.90 -26.19 -0.46
C PRO A 296 9.45 -26.63 -0.18
N ILE A 297 8.83 -26.04 0.84
CA ILE A 297 7.45 -26.29 1.26
C ILE A 297 6.64 -25.01 1.02
N ALA A 298 5.57 -25.09 0.23
CA ALA A 298 4.57 -24.02 0.15
C ALA A 298 3.60 -24.14 1.33
N PHE A 299 3.27 -23.02 1.97
CA PHE A 299 2.38 -22.98 3.12
C PHE A 299 1.41 -21.80 3.04
N SER A 300 0.26 -21.93 3.71
CA SER A 300 -0.70 -20.84 3.92
C SER A 300 -1.39 -21.01 5.26
N ILE A 301 -1.35 -19.96 6.07
CA ILE A 301 -1.97 -19.90 7.41
C ILE A 301 -2.88 -18.69 7.42
N MET A 302 -4.18 -18.91 7.64
CA MET A 302 -5.21 -17.86 7.71
C MET A 302 -5.97 -17.96 9.03
N MET A 303 -5.92 -16.91 9.83
CA MET A 303 -6.56 -16.83 11.15
C MET A 303 -7.55 -15.66 11.16
N ASN A 304 -8.83 -15.97 11.37
CA ASN A 304 -9.94 -14.99 11.31
C ASN A 304 -10.77 -15.04 12.59
N GLY A 305 -11.48 -13.94 12.87
CA GLY A 305 -12.53 -13.89 13.89
C GLY A 305 -12.03 -13.70 15.33
N PHE A 306 -10.76 -13.31 15.51
CA PHE A 306 -10.24 -13.00 16.83
C PHE A 306 -10.53 -11.57 17.28
N ILE A 307 -10.55 -11.37 18.59
CA ILE A 307 -10.69 -10.05 19.22
C ILE A 307 -9.34 -9.64 19.80
N GLY A 308 -8.99 -8.37 19.67
CA GLY A 308 -7.78 -7.79 20.24
C GLY A 308 -6.56 -7.86 19.30
N PRO A 309 -5.33 -7.79 19.85
CA PRO A 309 -4.12 -7.66 19.05
C PRO A 309 -3.78 -8.93 18.27
N ALA A 310 -3.20 -8.78 17.08
CA ALA A 310 -2.79 -9.90 16.23
C ALA A 310 -1.51 -10.63 16.69
N LYS A 311 -0.75 -10.05 17.62
CA LYS A 311 0.57 -10.56 18.06
C LYS A 311 0.57 -12.04 18.49
N PRO A 312 -0.39 -12.55 19.28
CA PRO A 312 -0.43 -13.98 19.63
C PRO A 312 -0.61 -14.90 18.41
N TYR A 313 -1.39 -14.47 17.42
CA TYR A 313 -1.65 -15.22 16.19
C TYR A 313 -0.43 -15.22 15.27
N GLN A 314 0.27 -14.09 15.18
CA GLN A 314 1.57 -14.00 14.48
C GLN A 314 2.62 -14.91 15.13
N GLN A 315 2.69 -14.97 16.46
CA GLN A 315 3.58 -15.89 17.17
C GLN A 315 3.24 -17.36 16.89
N LEU A 316 1.95 -17.70 16.78
CA LEU A 316 1.53 -19.05 16.39
C LEU A 316 1.91 -19.38 14.95
N GLN A 317 1.72 -18.45 14.01
CA GLN A 317 2.21 -18.60 12.63
C GLN A 317 3.72 -18.85 12.60
N ASP A 318 4.48 -18.11 13.41
CA ASP A 318 5.93 -18.26 13.50
C ASP A 318 6.33 -19.66 13.98
N ASN A 319 5.67 -20.14 15.03
CA ASN A 319 5.91 -21.48 15.57
C ASN A 319 5.57 -22.59 14.56
N ILE A 320 4.46 -22.45 13.82
CA ILE A 320 4.11 -23.41 12.76
C ILE A 320 5.20 -23.45 11.68
N CYS A 321 5.70 -22.30 11.22
CA CYS A 321 6.75 -22.28 10.21
C CYS A 321 8.08 -22.85 10.72
N ARG A 322 8.41 -22.67 12.01
CA ARG A 322 9.57 -23.32 12.64
C ARG A 322 9.46 -24.84 12.62
N ILE A 323 8.27 -25.39 12.89
CA ILE A 323 8.02 -26.83 12.77
C ILE A 323 8.24 -27.27 11.32
N LEU A 324 7.62 -26.60 10.35
CA LEU A 324 7.80 -26.91 8.92
C LEU A 324 9.26 -26.85 8.45
N LEU A 325 10.10 -26.03 9.09
CA LEU A 325 11.50 -25.90 8.74
C LEU A 325 12.31 -27.13 9.18
N HIS A 326 12.01 -27.71 10.35
CA HIS A 326 12.86 -28.69 11.04
C HIS A 326 12.27 -30.12 11.08
N ASP A 327 10.96 -30.25 11.25
CA ASP A 327 10.27 -31.54 11.48
C ASP A 327 9.69 -32.11 10.18
#